data_AF-A0A8S3Q7S7-F1
#
_entry.id   AF-A0A8S3Q7S7-F1
#
_cell.length_a   1.000
_cell.length_b   1.000
_cell.length_c   1.000
_cell.angle_alpha   90.00
_cell.angle_beta   90.00
_cell.angle_gamma   90.00
#
_symmetry.space_group_name_H-M   'P 1'
#
loop_
_entity.id
_entity.type
_entity.pdbx_description
1 polymer ?
#
loop_
_entity_poly.entity_id
_entity_poly.type
_entity_poly.pdbx_seq_one_letter_code
_entity_poly.pdbx_strand_id
1 'polypeptide(L)'
;MANIYFNLVFILLLYVLEILSLDLKNVIDHYERYNLMKTGEYPVEVAEVKPFYIDVYPVTNAQFWKFKQLRSGYKTDAETQNWSYVLRPFVNGTEVAQFKDAPWVEVKGAQWDKPEGPNSTILDRLDYPVVHVSYHDAKAFCEHYKKRIPLEVEWEFAARGGYYAKDYPWGDRYQKNRANLWQVKYNFISTHHEDRHCSTKSQKNWRLYDMQGNVWEWTDTRYYERVVPRHVQDRMYVVKGCSFVDTRDGRSNSIVRVAQRMGLVPSYTAQNVGFRCVKSAKHYWKPPVAPPKKVLPMDRPSGPRHHLRSEMADPDLAEKLKQQRLKRKEEL
;
A
#
# COMPACT_ATOMS: atom_id res chain seq x y z
N MET A 1 21.74 -43.57 -8.07
CA MET A 1 20.48 -43.01 -8.59
C MET A 1 19.47 -42.71 -7.47
N ALA A 2 19.12 -43.65 -6.59
CA ALA A 2 18.15 -43.41 -5.49
C ALA A 2 18.62 -42.38 -4.42
N ASN A 3 19.92 -42.29 -4.14
CA ASN A 3 20.47 -41.38 -3.11
C ASN A 3 20.50 -39.89 -3.52
N ILE A 4 20.42 -39.59 -4.82
CA ILE A 4 20.41 -38.19 -5.32
C ILE A 4 18.98 -37.63 -5.25
N TYR A 5 17.97 -38.45 -5.54
CA TYR A 5 16.56 -38.07 -5.39
C TYR A 5 16.17 -37.85 -3.93
N PHE A 6 16.69 -38.65 -3.00
CA PHE A 6 16.41 -38.47 -1.58
C PHE A 6 16.98 -37.14 -1.05
N ASN A 7 18.20 -36.78 -1.45
CA ASN A 7 18.81 -35.50 -1.07
C ASN A 7 18.14 -34.28 -1.72
N LEU A 8 17.72 -34.37 -2.99
CA LEU A 8 16.99 -33.28 -3.65
C LEU A 8 15.60 -33.04 -3.02
N VAL A 9 14.89 -34.11 -2.67
CA VAL A 9 13.59 -34.00 -1.97
C VAL A 9 13.77 -33.49 -0.53
N PHE A 10 14.85 -33.87 0.16
CA PHE A 10 15.15 -33.36 1.51
C PHE A 10 15.56 -31.87 1.48
N ILE A 11 16.34 -31.43 0.49
CA ILE A 11 16.70 -30.02 0.30
C ILE A 11 15.47 -29.19 -0.10
N LEU A 12 14.58 -29.72 -0.94
CA LEU A 12 13.28 -29.08 -1.24
C LEU A 12 12.37 -29.02 0.00
N LEU A 13 12.35 -30.06 0.84
CA LEU A 13 11.58 -30.04 2.09
C LEU A 13 12.15 -29.07 3.13
N LEU A 14 13.48 -28.92 3.18
CA LEU A 14 14.13 -27.91 4.02
C LEU A 14 13.87 -26.49 3.51
N TYR A 15 13.88 -26.25 2.20
CA TYR A 15 13.45 -24.98 1.60
C TYR A 15 11.94 -24.71 1.80
N VAL A 16 11.10 -25.75 1.79
CA VAL A 16 9.66 -25.63 2.06
C VAL A 16 9.37 -25.36 3.54
N LEU A 17 10.25 -25.78 4.45
CA LEU A 17 10.17 -25.48 5.89
C LEU A 17 10.78 -24.12 6.26
N GLU A 18 11.82 -23.64 5.58
CA GLU A 18 12.37 -22.29 5.78
C GLU A 18 11.50 -21.15 5.22
N ILE A 19 10.55 -21.45 4.32
CA ILE A 19 9.56 -20.46 3.84
C ILE A 19 8.34 -20.35 4.78
N LEU A 20 8.28 -21.15 5.84
CA LEU A 20 7.28 -21.01 6.90
C LEU A 20 7.88 -20.25 8.09
N SER A 21 7.42 -19.00 8.25
CA SER A 21 7.63 -18.14 9.42
C SER A 21 9.08 -17.74 9.71
N LEU A 22 9.54 -16.68 9.05
CA LEU A 22 10.35 -15.70 9.77
C LEU A 22 9.53 -15.21 10.97
N ASP A 23 10.02 -15.55 12.16
CA ASP A 23 9.47 -15.24 13.48
C ASP A 23 9.05 -13.75 13.54
N LEU A 24 7.73 -13.53 13.42
CA LEU A 24 7.04 -12.24 13.28
C LEU A 24 6.99 -11.44 14.60
N LYS A 25 8.03 -11.54 15.44
CA LYS A 25 8.16 -10.76 16.67
C LYS A 25 8.35 -9.25 16.42
N ASN A 26 8.79 -8.86 15.23
CA ASN A 26 9.22 -7.48 14.96
C ASN A 26 8.11 -6.49 14.52
N VAL A 27 6.83 -6.90 14.47
CA VAL A 27 5.70 -5.97 14.23
C VAL A 27 5.02 -5.55 15.55
N ILE A 28 5.34 -6.21 16.67
CA ILE A 28 4.59 -6.06 17.93
C ILE A 28 5.11 -4.90 18.81
N ASP A 29 6.32 -4.39 18.59
CA ASP A 29 7.02 -3.55 19.60
C ASP A 29 6.72 -2.03 19.53
N HIS A 30 5.77 -1.58 18.70
CA HIS A 30 5.43 -0.15 18.56
C HIS A 30 3.99 0.19 18.94
N TYR A 31 3.49 -0.49 19.98
CA TYR A 31 2.09 -0.47 20.41
C TYR A 31 1.69 0.77 21.25
N GLU A 32 2.64 1.51 21.83
CA GLU A 32 2.34 2.45 22.92
C GLU A 32 2.43 3.95 22.59
N ARG A 33 2.02 4.44 21.40
CA ARG A 33 1.94 5.92 21.30
C ARG A 33 0.86 6.61 20.49
N TYR A 34 0.19 5.99 19.52
CA TYR A 34 -0.88 6.70 18.78
C TYR A 34 -1.95 5.74 18.26
N ASN A 35 -2.95 5.41 19.08
CA ASN A 35 -4.16 4.65 18.71
C ASN A 35 -5.15 5.44 17.83
N LEU A 36 -4.68 6.47 17.12
CA LEU A 36 -5.51 7.36 16.31
C LEU A 36 -4.79 7.56 14.96
N MET A 37 -5.17 6.78 13.96
CA MET A 37 -4.67 6.93 12.60
C MET A 37 -5.56 7.91 11.83
N LYS A 38 -4.97 8.89 11.13
CA LYS A 38 -5.67 9.87 10.29
C LYS A 38 -5.61 9.45 8.82
N THR A 39 -6.76 9.22 8.19
CA THR A 39 -6.86 9.01 6.73
C THR A 39 -6.45 10.29 6.00
N GLY A 40 -5.60 10.20 4.96
CA GLY A 40 -5.08 11.39 4.25
C GLY A 40 -5.98 11.91 3.12
N GLU A 41 -7.16 11.32 2.96
CA GLU A 41 -8.24 11.81 2.10
C GLU A 41 -9.37 12.36 2.96
N TYR A 42 -10.03 13.41 2.48
CA TYR A 42 -10.99 14.17 3.28
C TYR A 42 -12.39 13.51 3.28
N PRO A 43 -13.11 13.50 4.41
CA PRO A 43 -12.67 13.98 5.73
C PRO A 43 -11.65 13.04 6.37
N VAL A 44 -10.70 13.64 7.08
CA VAL A 44 -9.71 12.89 7.84
C VAL A 44 -10.39 12.24 9.04
N GLU A 45 -10.42 10.91 9.05
CA GLU A 45 -11.06 10.13 10.11
C GLU A 45 -10.03 9.52 11.04
N VAL A 46 -10.46 9.29 12.28
CA VAL A 46 -9.63 8.68 13.32
C VAL A 46 -10.13 7.26 13.57
N ALA A 47 -9.24 6.28 13.43
CA ALA A 47 -9.58 4.88 13.63
C ALA A 47 -8.66 4.17 14.63
N GLU A 48 -9.26 3.29 15.43
CA GLU A 48 -8.56 2.35 16.30
C GLU A 48 -8.25 1.07 15.52
N VAL A 49 -6.97 0.65 15.50
CA VAL A 49 -6.52 -0.55 14.80
C VAL A 49 -6.11 -1.61 15.81
N LYS A 50 -6.84 -2.73 15.86
CA LYS A 50 -6.53 -3.85 16.74
C LYS A 50 -5.25 -4.56 16.28
N PRO A 51 -4.48 -5.22 17.19
CA PRO A 51 -3.28 -5.95 16.81
C PRO A 51 -3.51 -7.03 15.74
N PHE A 52 -2.63 -7.06 14.74
CA PHE A 52 -2.66 -7.98 13.61
C PHE A 52 -1.26 -8.23 13.06
N TYR A 53 -1.10 -9.31 12.31
CA TYR A 53 0.06 -9.62 11.49
C TYR A 53 -0.26 -9.25 10.04
N ILE A 54 0.73 -8.73 9.31
CA ILE A 54 0.61 -8.43 7.87
C ILE A 54 1.79 -9.03 7.11
N ASP A 55 1.53 -9.48 5.89
CA ASP A 55 2.56 -9.99 5.01
C ASP A 55 3.53 -8.86 4.60
N VAL A 56 4.82 -9.18 4.67
CA VAL A 56 5.93 -8.24 4.43
C VAL A 56 5.96 -7.76 2.98
N TYR A 57 5.61 -8.66 2.05
CA TYR A 57 5.53 -8.44 0.61
C TYR A 57 4.10 -8.73 0.11
N PRO A 58 3.72 -8.20 -1.05
CA PRO A 58 2.59 -8.74 -1.81
C PRO A 58 2.75 -10.24 -2.06
N VAL A 59 1.64 -10.95 -2.23
CA VAL A 59 1.65 -12.37 -2.60
C VAL A 59 2.38 -12.53 -3.93
N THR A 60 3.34 -13.44 -3.99
CA THR A 60 4.17 -13.66 -5.18
C THR A 60 3.58 -14.72 -6.12
N ASN A 61 4.03 -14.69 -7.37
CA ASN A 61 3.71 -15.72 -8.37
C ASN A 61 4.05 -17.14 -7.88
N ALA A 62 5.18 -17.34 -7.19
CA ALA A 62 5.55 -18.63 -6.61
C ALA A 62 4.56 -19.11 -5.54
N GLN A 63 4.15 -18.21 -4.64
CA GLN A 63 3.16 -18.52 -3.61
C GLN A 63 1.80 -18.84 -4.22
N PHE A 64 1.38 -18.08 -5.23
CA PHE A 64 0.10 -18.30 -5.91
C PHE A 64 0.10 -19.58 -6.76
N TRP A 65 1.20 -19.88 -7.45
CA TRP A 65 1.38 -21.17 -8.14
C TRP A 65 1.27 -22.34 -7.15
N LYS A 66 1.91 -22.26 -5.98
CA LYS A 66 1.76 -23.29 -4.94
C LYS A 66 0.32 -23.43 -4.46
N PHE A 67 -0.41 -22.33 -4.25
CA PHE A 67 -1.84 -22.36 -3.93
C PHE A 67 -2.66 -23.09 -5.02
N LYS A 68 -2.40 -22.78 -6.29
CA LYS A 68 -3.07 -23.41 -7.44
C LYS A 68 -2.80 -24.92 -7.51
N GLN A 69 -1.58 -25.36 -7.17
CA GLN A 69 -1.26 -26.79 -7.09
C GLN A 69 -2.00 -27.48 -5.92
N LEU A 70 -2.04 -26.84 -4.74
CA LEU A 70 -2.69 -27.41 -3.55
C LEU A 70 -4.22 -27.40 -3.63
N ARG A 71 -4.80 -26.45 -4.37
CA ARG A 71 -6.24 -26.38 -4.67
C ARG A 71 -6.47 -26.77 -6.13
N SER A 72 -6.07 -27.99 -6.48
CA SER A 72 -6.30 -28.54 -7.81
C SER A 72 -7.76 -28.34 -8.25
N GLY A 73 -7.95 -27.77 -9.44
CA GLY A 73 -9.26 -27.41 -9.98
C GLY A 73 -9.76 -26.01 -9.65
N TYR A 74 -9.10 -25.26 -8.75
CA TYR A 74 -9.40 -23.84 -8.54
C TYR A 74 -9.19 -23.07 -9.85
N LYS A 75 -10.17 -22.28 -10.28
CA LYS A 75 -10.06 -21.34 -11.40
C LYS A 75 -10.23 -19.93 -10.88
N THR A 76 -9.32 -19.06 -11.28
CA THR A 76 -9.42 -17.61 -11.05
C THR A 76 -10.57 -17.02 -11.84
N ASP A 77 -10.98 -15.80 -11.48
CA ASP A 77 -11.99 -15.09 -12.26
C ASP A 77 -11.50 -14.80 -13.68
N ALA A 78 -10.23 -14.45 -13.85
CA ALA A 78 -9.60 -14.25 -15.17
C ALA A 78 -9.59 -15.55 -16.01
N GLU A 79 -9.27 -16.70 -15.40
CA GLU A 79 -9.34 -18.02 -16.06
C GLU A 79 -10.78 -18.39 -16.45
N THR A 80 -11.76 -18.05 -15.61
CA THR A 80 -13.17 -18.36 -15.85
C THR A 80 -13.76 -17.51 -16.97
N GLN A 81 -13.40 -16.22 -16.99
CA GLN A 81 -13.83 -15.27 -18.02
C GLN A 81 -13.01 -15.43 -19.32
N ASN A 82 -11.81 -16.01 -19.25
CA ASN A 82 -10.87 -16.20 -20.35
C ASN A 82 -10.35 -14.88 -20.94
N TRP A 83 -10.25 -13.84 -20.12
CA TRP A 83 -9.62 -12.56 -20.47
C TRP A 83 -9.31 -11.76 -19.18
N SER A 84 -8.45 -10.76 -19.31
CA SER A 84 -8.18 -9.77 -18.27
C SER A 84 -7.64 -8.47 -18.89
N TYR A 85 -7.54 -7.39 -18.11
CA TYR A 85 -7.00 -6.11 -18.58
C TYR A 85 -5.47 -6.08 -18.57
N VAL A 86 -4.89 -5.76 -19.73
CA VAL A 86 -3.44 -5.57 -19.93
C VAL A 86 -3.21 -4.15 -20.43
N LEU A 87 -2.13 -3.51 -19.97
CA LEU A 87 -1.80 -2.17 -20.46
C LEU A 87 -1.25 -2.27 -21.89
N ARG A 88 -1.79 -1.49 -22.83
CA ARG A 88 -1.53 -1.61 -24.27
C ARG A 88 -0.04 -1.76 -24.66
N PRO A 89 0.93 -1.02 -24.09
CA PRO A 89 2.34 -1.17 -24.43
C PRO A 89 2.95 -2.54 -24.10
N PHE A 90 2.29 -3.36 -23.28
CA PHE A 90 2.74 -4.71 -22.92
C PHE A 90 2.04 -5.81 -23.74
N VAL A 91 1.08 -5.48 -24.59
CA VAL A 91 0.31 -6.48 -25.34
C VAL A 91 1.15 -7.06 -26.47
N ASN A 92 1.26 -8.38 -26.52
CA ASN A 92 2.03 -9.11 -27.53
C ASN A 92 1.12 -10.09 -28.29
N GLY A 93 0.16 -9.58 -29.09
CA GLY A 93 -0.76 -10.42 -29.87
C GLY A 93 -2.13 -9.79 -30.19
N THR A 94 -3.12 -10.65 -30.47
CA THR A 94 -4.46 -10.27 -30.93
C THR A 94 -5.25 -9.52 -29.86
N GLU A 95 -5.24 -8.20 -29.97
CA GLU A 95 -6.12 -7.28 -29.26
C GLU A 95 -7.59 -7.60 -29.55
N VAL A 96 -8.44 -7.53 -28.53
CA VAL A 96 -9.86 -7.28 -28.71
C VAL A 96 -10.14 -5.92 -28.08
N ALA A 97 -9.58 -4.86 -28.68
CA ALA A 97 -9.81 -3.51 -28.19
C ALA A 97 -11.23 -3.08 -28.55
N GLN A 98 -12.11 -3.00 -27.54
CA GLN A 98 -13.44 -2.41 -27.69
C GLN A 98 -13.36 -0.90 -28.03
N PHE A 99 -12.26 -0.25 -27.63
CA PHE A 99 -11.97 1.17 -27.89
C PHE A 99 -10.52 1.34 -28.36
N LYS A 100 -10.36 1.94 -29.55
CA LYS A 100 -9.06 2.10 -30.25
C LYS A 100 -7.98 2.81 -29.42
N ASP A 101 -8.38 3.71 -28.52
CA ASP A 101 -7.45 4.58 -27.78
C ASP A 101 -7.35 4.29 -26.26
N ALA A 102 -8.13 3.34 -25.72
CA ALA A 102 -8.13 3.07 -24.26
C ALA A 102 -6.81 2.45 -23.76
N PRO A 103 -6.09 3.02 -22.78
CA PRO A 103 -4.75 2.55 -22.39
C PRO A 103 -4.74 1.10 -21.85
N TRP A 104 -5.84 0.66 -21.27
CA TRP A 104 -6.08 -0.72 -20.84
C TRP A 104 -6.95 -1.42 -21.87
N VAL A 105 -6.54 -2.62 -22.29
CA VAL A 105 -7.26 -3.42 -23.29
C VAL A 105 -7.56 -4.82 -22.75
N GLU A 106 -8.67 -5.38 -23.21
CA GLU A 106 -9.06 -6.75 -22.91
C GLU A 106 -8.23 -7.71 -23.77
N VAL A 107 -7.47 -8.58 -23.10
CA VAL A 107 -6.63 -9.57 -23.76
C VAL A 107 -7.16 -10.96 -23.43
N LYS A 108 -7.61 -11.67 -24.46
CA LYS A 108 -8.09 -13.05 -24.33
C LYS A 108 -6.97 -13.96 -23.82
N GLY A 109 -7.25 -14.73 -22.78
CA GLY A 109 -6.30 -15.63 -22.14
C GLY A 109 -5.21 -14.92 -21.33
N ALA A 110 -5.30 -13.60 -21.10
CA ALA A 110 -4.48 -12.94 -20.09
C ALA A 110 -4.96 -13.33 -18.70
N GLN A 111 -4.03 -13.80 -17.88
CA GLN A 111 -4.30 -14.35 -16.55
C GLN A 111 -2.99 -14.39 -15.74
N TRP A 112 -3.06 -14.83 -14.49
CA TRP A 112 -1.96 -14.72 -13.53
C TRP A 112 -0.63 -15.35 -13.98
N ASP A 113 -0.63 -16.47 -14.72
CA ASP A 113 0.57 -17.16 -15.22
C ASP A 113 0.99 -16.71 -16.64
N LYS A 114 0.16 -15.87 -17.27
CA LYS A 114 0.33 -15.31 -18.62
C LYS A 114 -0.10 -13.83 -18.62
N PRO A 115 0.62 -12.95 -17.88
CA PRO A 115 0.13 -11.62 -17.56
C PRO A 115 0.04 -10.65 -18.76
N GLU A 116 0.78 -10.91 -19.85
CA GLU A 116 0.67 -10.12 -21.09
C GLU A 116 -0.17 -10.83 -22.16
N GLY A 117 -0.83 -11.93 -21.81
CA GLY A 117 -1.62 -12.77 -22.73
C GLY A 117 -0.93 -14.10 -23.08
N PRO A 118 -1.52 -14.90 -23.99
CA PRO A 118 -1.18 -16.32 -24.19
C PRO A 118 0.28 -16.64 -24.51
N ASN A 119 1.03 -15.67 -25.06
CA ASN A 119 2.44 -15.80 -25.45
C ASN A 119 3.42 -15.35 -24.34
N SER A 120 2.92 -15.00 -23.16
CA SER A 120 3.74 -14.57 -22.01
C SER A 120 3.84 -15.65 -20.95
N THR A 121 4.78 -15.49 -20.01
CA THR A 121 4.98 -16.45 -18.92
C THR A 121 5.55 -15.78 -17.67
N ILE A 122 5.37 -16.41 -16.51
CA ILE A 122 5.91 -15.98 -15.21
C ILE A 122 7.19 -16.71 -14.78
N LEU A 123 7.77 -17.57 -15.63
CA LEU A 123 8.91 -18.43 -15.24
C LEU A 123 10.15 -17.65 -14.76
N ASP A 124 10.35 -16.45 -15.27
CA ASP A 124 11.42 -15.51 -14.88
C ASP A 124 10.94 -14.45 -13.86
N ARG A 125 9.70 -14.58 -13.38
CA ARG A 125 8.99 -13.62 -12.51
C ARG A 125 8.32 -14.29 -11.31
N LEU A 126 8.85 -15.41 -10.83
CA LEU A 126 8.26 -16.17 -9.72
C LEU A 126 8.23 -15.38 -8.39
N ASP A 127 9.13 -14.43 -8.22
CA ASP A 127 9.25 -13.54 -7.08
C ASP A 127 8.56 -12.18 -7.28
N TYR A 128 7.82 -11.99 -8.36
CA TYR A 128 7.02 -10.80 -8.60
C TYR A 128 5.65 -10.94 -7.94
N PRO A 129 4.97 -9.83 -7.61
CA PRO A 129 3.59 -9.89 -7.17
C PRO A 129 2.72 -10.61 -8.19
N VAL A 130 1.83 -11.47 -7.71
CA VAL A 130 0.80 -12.05 -8.56
C VAL A 130 -0.19 -10.96 -9.00
N VAL A 131 -0.56 -10.98 -10.27
CA VAL A 131 -1.50 -10.04 -10.90
C VAL A 131 -2.63 -10.78 -11.63
N HIS A 132 -3.61 -10.06 -12.19
CA HIS A 132 -4.85 -10.63 -12.74
C HIS A 132 -5.65 -11.45 -11.72
N VAL A 133 -5.53 -11.08 -10.45
CA VAL A 133 -6.25 -11.70 -9.34
C VAL A 133 -7.37 -10.79 -8.87
N SER A 134 -8.56 -11.35 -8.78
CA SER A 134 -9.74 -10.63 -8.31
C SER A 134 -9.77 -10.55 -6.78
N TYR A 135 -10.75 -9.83 -6.23
CA TYR A 135 -11.00 -9.88 -4.79
C TYR A 135 -11.36 -11.30 -4.35
N HIS A 136 -12.10 -12.06 -5.18
CA HIS A 136 -12.46 -13.45 -4.90
C HIS A 136 -11.22 -14.35 -4.85
N ASP A 137 -10.27 -14.14 -5.77
CA ASP A 137 -8.99 -14.86 -5.79
C ASP A 137 -8.12 -14.55 -4.58
N ALA A 138 -7.99 -13.26 -4.25
CA ALA A 138 -7.27 -12.82 -3.07
C ALA A 138 -7.86 -13.44 -1.79
N LYS A 139 -9.19 -13.47 -1.69
CA LYS A 139 -9.90 -14.03 -0.53
C LYS A 139 -9.69 -15.53 -0.42
N ALA A 140 -9.88 -16.27 -1.51
CA ALA A 140 -9.68 -17.72 -1.55
C ALA A 140 -8.23 -18.11 -1.18
N PHE A 141 -7.25 -17.35 -1.67
CA PHE A 141 -5.85 -17.54 -1.31
C PHE A 141 -5.62 -17.30 0.19
N CYS A 142 -6.05 -16.15 0.73
CA CYS A 142 -5.80 -15.84 2.14
C CYS A 142 -6.49 -16.85 3.06
N GLU A 143 -7.73 -17.26 2.75
CA GLU A 143 -8.47 -18.26 3.53
C GLU A 143 -7.78 -19.64 3.51
N HIS A 144 -7.24 -20.06 2.36
CA HIS A 144 -6.47 -21.31 2.26
C HIS A 144 -5.32 -21.37 3.26
N TYR A 145 -4.64 -20.25 3.50
CA TYR A 145 -3.54 -20.13 4.46
C TYR A 145 -3.99 -19.68 5.86
N LYS A 146 -5.30 -19.73 6.18
CA LYS A 146 -5.86 -19.30 7.47
C LYS A 146 -5.52 -17.83 7.81
N LYS A 147 -5.49 -17.00 6.78
CA LYS A 147 -5.31 -15.54 6.81
C LYS A 147 -6.61 -14.88 6.31
N ARG A 148 -6.59 -13.56 6.14
CA ARG A 148 -7.65 -12.75 5.51
C ARG A 148 -7.03 -11.60 4.72
N ILE A 149 -7.82 -10.94 3.88
CA ILE A 149 -7.44 -9.68 3.23
C ILE A 149 -7.39 -8.57 4.33
N PRO A 150 -6.46 -7.61 4.29
CA PRO A 150 -6.43 -6.47 5.21
C PRO A 150 -7.70 -5.61 5.09
N LEU A 151 -8.14 -5.01 6.19
CA LEU A 151 -9.02 -3.84 6.10
C LEU A 151 -8.23 -2.65 5.54
N GLU A 152 -8.89 -1.69 4.90
CA GLU A 152 -8.24 -0.46 4.41
C GLU A 152 -7.45 0.23 5.52
N VAL A 153 -8.06 0.35 6.71
CA VAL A 153 -7.42 0.99 7.87
C VAL A 153 -6.19 0.24 8.35
N GLU A 154 -6.20 -1.09 8.32
CA GLU A 154 -5.05 -1.92 8.70
C GLU A 154 -3.93 -1.77 7.68
N TRP A 155 -4.27 -1.79 6.39
CA TRP A 155 -3.31 -1.60 5.31
C TRP A 155 -2.65 -0.23 5.40
N GLU A 156 -3.43 0.84 5.58
CA GLU A 156 -2.88 2.20 5.60
C GLU A 156 -2.13 2.46 6.91
N PHE A 157 -2.55 1.89 8.05
CA PHE A 157 -1.78 1.89 9.29
C PHE A 157 -0.41 1.25 9.08
N ALA A 158 -0.37 0.06 8.48
CA ALA A 158 0.85 -0.66 8.11
C ALA A 158 1.75 0.19 7.18
N ALA A 159 1.16 0.77 6.13
CA ALA A 159 1.87 1.57 5.13
C ALA A 159 2.47 2.85 5.70
N ARG A 160 1.83 3.43 6.73
CA ARG A 160 2.35 4.60 7.43
C ARG A 160 3.58 4.27 8.29
N GLY A 161 3.76 3.03 8.70
CA GLY A 161 4.98 2.59 9.41
C GLY A 161 5.29 3.42 10.66
N GLY A 162 4.28 3.84 11.42
CA GLY A 162 4.43 4.71 12.59
C GLY A 162 4.52 6.22 12.30
N TYR A 163 4.49 6.64 11.04
CA TYR A 163 4.41 8.06 10.70
C TYR A 163 2.97 8.60 10.78
N TYR A 164 2.82 9.74 11.43
CA TYR A 164 1.53 10.44 11.50
C TYR A 164 1.35 11.40 10.32
N ALA A 165 0.24 11.24 9.60
CA ALA A 165 -0.23 12.14 8.54
C ALA A 165 0.83 12.49 7.47
N LYS A 166 1.55 11.45 6.99
CA LYS A 166 2.52 11.58 5.90
C LYS A 166 1.96 11.12 4.55
N ASP A 167 2.41 11.76 3.48
CA ASP A 167 1.99 11.43 2.11
C ASP A 167 2.58 10.12 1.58
N TYR A 168 3.78 9.75 2.04
CA TYR A 168 4.47 8.54 1.63
C TYR A 168 4.87 7.68 2.83
N PRO A 169 5.10 6.37 2.63
CA PRO A 169 5.56 5.50 3.73
C PRO A 169 6.90 5.90 4.36
N TRP A 170 7.66 6.74 3.67
CA TRP A 170 8.97 7.23 4.09
C TRP A 170 8.97 8.73 4.46
N GLY A 171 7.80 9.35 4.61
CA GLY A 171 7.63 10.75 5.00
C GLY A 171 6.88 11.60 3.96
N ASP A 172 7.03 12.92 4.01
CA ASP A 172 6.26 13.84 3.16
C ASP A 172 6.90 14.13 1.80
N ARG A 173 8.20 13.86 1.65
CA ARG A 173 8.92 14.16 0.43
C ARG A 173 8.95 12.95 -0.49
N TYR A 174 8.47 13.15 -1.71
CA TYR A 174 8.60 12.15 -2.76
C TYR A 174 10.07 11.80 -3.01
N GLN A 175 10.35 10.51 -3.18
CA GLN A 175 11.68 10.00 -3.50
C GLN A 175 11.56 9.08 -4.72
N LYS A 176 12.25 9.44 -5.80
CA LYS A 176 12.13 8.78 -7.11
C LYS A 176 12.42 7.27 -7.08
N ASN A 177 13.30 6.79 -6.19
CA ASN A 177 13.73 5.39 -6.18
C ASN A 177 13.27 4.62 -4.93
N ARG A 178 12.07 4.93 -4.44
CA ARG A 178 11.47 4.28 -3.25
C ARG A 178 10.23 3.44 -3.54
N ALA A 179 9.71 3.52 -4.75
CA ALA A 179 8.53 2.80 -5.20
C ALA A 179 8.66 2.53 -6.70
N ASN A 180 8.19 1.35 -7.14
CA ASN A 180 8.03 1.06 -8.55
C ASN A 180 6.80 1.80 -9.08
N LEU A 181 7.02 2.90 -9.81
CA LEU A 181 6.00 3.81 -10.33
C LEU A 181 6.34 4.15 -11.77
N TRP A 182 5.43 4.82 -12.47
CA TRP A 182 5.64 5.18 -13.86
C TRP A 182 6.82 6.15 -13.99
N GLN A 183 7.99 5.62 -14.36
CA GLN A 183 9.23 6.37 -14.54
C GLN A 183 9.92 5.94 -15.83
N VAL A 184 9.35 6.37 -16.95
CA VAL A 184 9.98 6.44 -18.29
C VAL A 184 10.34 5.08 -18.93
N LYS A 185 10.51 3.97 -18.19
CA LYS A 185 10.69 2.60 -18.74
C LYS A 185 9.68 1.62 -18.15
N TYR A 186 8.95 0.96 -19.04
CA TYR A 186 7.86 0.01 -18.80
C TYR A 186 8.32 -1.31 -18.19
N ASN A 187 8.68 -1.37 -16.90
CA ASN A 187 9.14 -2.62 -16.29
C ASN A 187 8.46 -2.91 -14.96
N PHE A 188 8.01 -4.16 -14.79
CA PHE A 188 7.78 -4.75 -13.48
C PHE A 188 9.12 -4.87 -12.73
N ILE A 189 9.08 -4.84 -11.40
CA ILE A 189 10.26 -5.06 -10.57
C ILE A 189 9.96 -6.16 -9.54
N SER A 190 10.93 -7.08 -9.39
CA SER A 190 10.93 -8.17 -8.40
C SER A 190 10.78 -7.67 -6.96
N THR A 191 10.22 -8.50 -6.08
CA THR A 191 10.16 -8.24 -4.64
C THR A 191 11.44 -8.63 -3.87
N HIS A 192 12.40 -9.32 -4.50
CA HIS A 192 13.66 -9.74 -3.87
C HIS A 192 14.70 -8.62 -3.81
N HIS A 193 15.53 -8.68 -2.76
CA HIS A 193 16.44 -7.61 -2.35
C HIS A 193 17.63 -7.33 -3.27
N GLU A 194 18.08 -8.32 -4.03
CA GLU A 194 19.37 -8.27 -4.73
C GLU A 194 19.24 -7.86 -6.20
N ASP A 195 18.03 -7.99 -6.76
CA ASP A 195 17.74 -7.58 -8.12
C ASP A 195 16.93 -6.28 -8.13
N ARG A 196 17.57 -5.22 -8.65
CA ARG A 196 16.98 -4.09 -9.39
C ARG A 196 16.83 -2.75 -8.67
N HIS A 197 17.07 -1.75 -9.50
CA HIS A 197 16.95 -0.33 -9.24
C HIS A 197 15.49 0.03 -8.92
N CYS A 198 15.25 0.63 -7.74
CA CYS A 198 14.10 1.46 -7.34
C CYS A 198 13.04 0.97 -6.34
N SER A 199 13.00 -0.28 -5.85
CA SER A 199 11.92 -0.70 -4.90
C SER A 199 12.34 -1.46 -3.63
N THR A 200 13.62 -1.72 -3.36
CA THR A 200 13.99 -2.61 -2.24
C THR A 200 14.29 -1.93 -0.90
N LYS A 201 13.93 -0.65 -0.73
CA LYS A 201 14.14 0.01 0.57
C LYS A 201 12.92 -0.18 1.46
N SER A 202 13.06 -1.09 2.42
CA SER A 202 12.12 -1.28 3.54
C SER A 202 11.65 0.05 4.11
N GLN A 203 10.37 0.13 4.47
CA GLN A 203 9.90 1.23 5.30
C GLN A 203 10.66 1.24 6.62
N LYS A 204 11.07 2.44 7.05
CA LYS A 204 12.13 2.64 8.05
C LYS A 204 11.85 1.96 9.40
N ASN A 205 10.60 1.56 9.68
CA ASN A 205 10.20 1.10 11.01
C ASN A 205 9.68 -0.35 11.05
N TRP A 206 8.95 -0.85 10.05
CA TRP A 206 8.26 -2.16 10.15
C TRP A 206 8.68 -3.20 9.10
N ARG A 207 9.75 -2.92 8.35
CA ARG A 207 10.28 -3.84 7.33
C ARG A 207 9.23 -4.29 6.31
N LEU A 208 8.26 -3.44 5.98
CA LEU A 208 7.28 -3.69 4.92
C LEU A 208 7.81 -3.13 3.60
N TYR A 209 7.52 -3.84 2.51
CA TYR A 209 7.96 -3.53 1.16
C TYR A 209 6.77 -3.34 0.24
N ASP A 210 6.97 -2.55 -0.80
CA ASP A 210 5.99 -2.30 -1.86
C ASP A 210 4.60 -1.88 -1.37
N MET A 211 4.46 -1.28 -0.18
CA MET A 211 3.18 -0.66 0.21
C MET A 211 2.87 0.58 -0.65
N GLN A 212 3.80 1.04 -1.50
CA GLN A 212 3.51 2.10 -2.46
C GLN A 212 4.14 1.73 -3.80
N GLY A 213 3.32 1.72 -4.86
CA GLY A 213 3.71 1.30 -6.20
C GLY A 213 3.72 -0.22 -6.35
N ASN A 214 4.37 -0.70 -7.41
CA ASN A 214 4.37 -2.07 -7.87
C ASN A 214 2.96 -2.54 -8.31
N VAL A 215 2.09 -2.93 -7.39
CA VAL A 215 0.70 -3.32 -7.69
C VAL A 215 -0.28 -2.69 -6.72
N TRP A 216 -1.48 -2.37 -7.20
CA TRP A 216 -2.61 -2.10 -6.33
C TRP A 216 -2.92 -3.33 -5.49
N GLU A 217 -3.34 -3.12 -4.24
CA GLU A 217 -3.64 -4.22 -3.33
C GLU A 217 -5.08 -4.20 -2.85
N TRP A 218 -5.76 -5.34 -3.00
CA TRP A 218 -7.11 -5.55 -2.47
C TRP A 218 -7.19 -5.36 -0.95
N THR A 219 -8.26 -4.71 -0.49
CA THR A 219 -8.63 -4.62 0.93
C THR A 219 -10.07 -5.11 1.12
N ASP A 220 -10.38 -5.63 2.31
CA ASP A 220 -11.70 -6.10 2.71
C ASP A 220 -12.56 -4.96 3.28
N THR A 221 -12.55 -3.83 2.61
CA THR A 221 -13.32 -2.64 2.97
C THR A 221 -14.16 -2.22 1.79
N ARG A 222 -15.46 -2.04 2.00
CA ARG A 222 -16.37 -1.56 0.95
C ARG A 222 -15.98 -0.16 0.53
N TYR A 223 -16.00 0.09 -0.78
CA TYR A 223 -15.76 1.42 -1.29
C TYR A 223 -16.95 2.32 -1.01
N TYR A 224 -16.69 3.53 -0.53
CA TYR A 224 -17.70 4.55 -0.37
C TYR A 224 -17.11 5.91 -0.73
N GLU A 225 -17.78 6.62 -1.62
CA GLU A 225 -17.49 8.00 -1.94
C GLU A 225 -18.79 8.77 -2.20
N ARG A 226 -18.92 9.95 -1.60
CA ARG A 226 -20.19 10.71 -1.62
C ARG A 226 -20.70 11.01 -3.04
N VAL A 227 -19.78 11.19 -3.99
CA VAL A 227 -20.12 11.54 -5.38
C VAL A 227 -20.43 10.32 -6.25
N VAL A 228 -20.18 9.10 -5.78
CA VAL A 228 -20.46 7.87 -6.52
C VAL A 228 -21.85 7.35 -6.13
N PRO A 229 -22.73 7.04 -7.09
CA PRO A 229 -24.05 6.51 -6.78
C PRO A 229 -23.99 5.23 -5.92
N ARG A 230 -24.82 5.17 -4.89
CA ARG A 230 -24.81 4.08 -3.89
C ARG A 230 -24.86 2.68 -4.53
N HIS A 231 -25.75 2.48 -5.51
CA HIS A 231 -25.90 1.19 -6.21
C HIS A 231 -24.64 0.74 -7.00
N VAL A 232 -23.75 1.67 -7.36
CA VAL A 232 -22.47 1.38 -8.02
C VAL A 232 -21.42 0.98 -6.98
N GLN A 233 -21.24 1.80 -5.95
CA GLN A 233 -20.19 1.60 -4.94
C GLN A 233 -20.48 0.46 -3.94
N ASP A 234 -21.75 0.10 -3.70
CA ASP A 234 -22.12 -1.02 -2.82
C ASP A 234 -21.53 -2.36 -3.28
N ARG A 235 -21.13 -2.43 -4.55
CA ARG A 235 -20.53 -3.61 -5.18
C ARG A 235 -19.01 -3.54 -5.23
N MET A 236 -18.37 -2.49 -4.72
CA MET A 236 -16.94 -2.26 -4.87
C MET A 236 -16.20 -2.47 -3.55
N TYR A 237 -14.94 -2.88 -3.68
CA TYR A 237 -13.97 -2.94 -2.59
C TYR A 237 -12.85 -1.94 -2.85
N VAL A 238 -12.26 -1.47 -1.77
CA VAL A 238 -11.14 -0.53 -1.81
C VAL A 238 -9.87 -1.28 -2.23
N VAL A 239 -9.12 -0.71 -3.15
CA VAL A 239 -7.71 -1.02 -3.38
C VAL A 239 -6.81 0.13 -2.93
N LYS A 240 -5.60 -0.20 -2.45
CA LYS A 240 -4.61 0.75 -1.92
C LYS A 240 -3.25 0.56 -2.57
N GLY A 241 -2.35 1.53 -2.37
CA GLY A 241 -0.92 1.41 -2.68
C GLY A 241 -0.48 1.97 -4.02
N CYS A 242 -1.39 2.20 -4.97
CA CYS A 242 -1.00 2.51 -6.36
C CYS A 242 -0.19 1.37 -6.99
N SER A 243 0.30 1.57 -8.20
CA SER A 243 0.96 0.54 -9.00
C SER A 243 2.08 1.12 -9.85
N PHE A 244 2.77 0.26 -10.59
CA PHE A 244 3.81 0.66 -11.53
C PHE A 244 3.31 1.61 -12.64
N VAL A 245 1.99 1.76 -12.83
CA VAL A 245 1.44 2.69 -13.82
C VAL A 245 1.11 4.09 -13.29
N ASP A 246 1.21 4.31 -11.98
CA ASP A 246 0.81 5.56 -11.34
C ASP A 246 1.95 6.58 -11.29
N THR A 247 1.62 7.87 -11.32
CA THR A 247 2.60 8.96 -11.28
C THR A 247 2.43 9.82 -10.03
N ARG A 248 3.54 10.43 -9.59
CA ARG A 248 3.53 11.36 -8.45
C ARG A 248 2.48 12.45 -8.57
N ASP A 249 2.21 12.93 -9.77
CA ASP A 249 1.29 14.02 -10.08
C ASP A 249 -0.08 13.56 -10.60
N GLY A 250 -0.31 12.26 -10.72
CA GLY A 250 -1.55 11.69 -11.22
C GLY A 250 -1.82 11.89 -12.71
N ARG A 251 -0.88 12.41 -13.50
CA ARG A 251 -1.09 12.67 -14.94
C ARG A 251 -1.33 11.42 -15.78
N SER A 252 -0.80 10.26 -15.38
CA SER A 252 -0.98 9.00 -16.14
C SER A 252 -2.13 8.14 -15.63
N ASN A 253 -2.36 8.10 -14.31
CA ASN A 253 -3.42 7.29 -13.72
C ASN A 253 -3.87 7.88 -12.37
N SER A 254 -3.28 7.46 -11.24
CA SER A 254 -3.58 8.01 -9.92
C SER A 254 -2.43 8.82 -9.35
N ILE A 255 -2.76 9.82 -8.52
CA ILE A 255 -1.78 10.53 -7.71
C ILE A 255 -1.24 9.59 -6.62
N VAL A 256 0.08 9.45 -6.56
CA VAL A 256 0.73 8.53 -5.60
C VAL A 256 0.79 9.15 -4.21
N ARG A 257 -0.01 8.60 -3.28
CA ARG A 257 0.01 8.88 -1.84
C ARG A 257 -0.41 7.63 -1.05
N VAL A 258 -0.03 7.53 0.21
CA VAL A 258 -0.44 6.44 1.13
C VAL A 258 -1.95 6.40 1.30
N ALA A 259 -2.57 7.58 1.34
CA ALA A 259 -4.01 7.69 1.50
C ALA A 259 -4.79 7.35 0.23
N GLN A 260 -4.12 7.31 -0.93
CA GLN A 260 -4.78 7.09 -2.21
C GLN A 260 -5.55 5.78 -2.20
N ARG A 261 -6.82 5.86 -2.61
CA ARG A 261 -7.74 4.72 -2.72
C ARG A 261 -8.43 4.72 -4.08
N MET A 262 -8.93 3.56 -4.47
CA MET A 262 -9.80 3.39 -5.62
C MET A 262 -10.82 2.29 -5.34
N GLY A 263 -12.02 2.40 -5.90
CA GLY A 263 -13.06 1.38 -5.81
C GLY A 263 -13.04 0.48 -7.04
N LEU A 264 -12.92 -0.83 -6.84
CA LEU A 264 -13.00 -1.82 -7.91
C LEU A 264 -14.08 -2.86 -7.59
N VAL A 265 -14.79 -3.32 -8.61
CA VAL A 265 -15.74 -4.44 -8.47
C VAL A 265 -14.97 -5.74 -8.20
N PRO A 266 -15.50 -6.68 -7.40
CA PRO A 266 -14.73 -7.79 -6.87
C PRO A 266 -14.25 -8.79 -7.92
N SER A 267 -14.90 -8.83 -9.09
CA SER A 267 -14.50 -9.66 -10.23
C SER A 267 -13.50 -8.97 -11.16
N TYR A 268 -13.13 -7.72 -10.88
CA TYR A 268 -12.16 -6.98 -11.70
C TYR A 268 -10.78 -7.62 -11.58
N THR A 269 -10.10 -7.77 -12.72
CA THR A 269 -8.73 -8.28 -12.79
C THR A 269 -7.92 -7.44 -13.77
N ALA A 270 -6.69 -7.11 -13.42
CA ALA A 270 -5.79 -6.37 -14.29
C ALA A 270 -4.32 -6.68 -13.99
N GLN A 271 -3.45 -6.36 -14.94
CA GLN A 271 -2.00 -6.57 -14.89
C GLN A 271 -1.30 -5.77 -13.77
N ASN A 272 -1.99 -4.84 -13.11
CA ASN A 272 -1.46 -4.01 -12.04
C ASN A 272 -2.20 -4.16 -10.70
N VAL A 273 -3.03 -5.20 -10.53
CA VAL A 273 -3.78 -5.45 -9.30
C VAL A 273 -3.38 -6.81 -8.72
N GLY A 274 -2.90 -6.77 -7.48
CA GLY A 274 -2.52 -7.91 -6.65
C GLY A 274 -3.10 -7.78 -5.23
N PHE A 275 -2.44 -8.38 -4.24
CA PHE A 275 -2.85 -8.30 -2.83
C PHE A 275 -1.75 -8.77 -1.88
N ARG A 276 -1.94 -8.50 -0.59
CA ARG A 276 -1.21 -9.13 0.52
C ARG A 276 -2.22 -9.62 1.57
N CYS A 277 -1.81 -10.54 2.44
CA CYS A 277 -2.70 -11.03 3.50
C CYS A 277 -2.36 -10.45 4.88
N VAL A 278 -3.31 -10.56 5.80
CA VAL A 278 -3.16 -10.31 7.23
C VAL A 278 -3.71 -11.46 8.06
N LYS A 279 -3.37 -11.48 9.35
CA LYS A 279 -3.94 -12.40 10.34
C LYS A 279 -4.18 -11.67 11.65
N SER A 280 -5.39 -11.76 12.21
CA SER A 280 -5.70 -11.16 13.52
C SER A 280 -4.88 -11.82 14.63
N ALA A 281 -4.39 -11.03 15.60
CA ALA A 281 -3.68 -11.57 16.75
C ALA A 281 -4.66 -12.19 17.77
N LYS A 282 -4.51 -13.48 18.10
CA LYS A 282 -5.40 -14.21 19.02
C LYS A 282 -5.06 -14.01 20.51
N HIS A 283 -3.82 -13.63 20.82
CA HIS A 283 -3.35 -13.28 22.15
C HIS A 283 -2.43 -12.07 21.98
N TYR A 284 -2.76 -10.98 22.64
CA TYR A 284 -1.85 -9.86 22.78
C TYR A 284 -1.26 -9.94 24.19
N TRP A 285 0.06 -10.00 24.27
CA TRP A 285 0.74 -9.69 25.53
C TRP A 285 0.43 -8.23 25.83
N LYS A 286 -0.21 -7.95 26.96
CA LYS A 286 -0.22 -6.61 27.54
C LYS A 286 1.14 -6.42 28.21
N PRO A 287 2.01 -5.53 27.72
CA PRO A 287 3.11 -5.08 28.57
C PRO A 287 2.53 -4.62 29.91
N PRO A 288 3.22 -4.85 31.04
CA PRO A 288 2.87 -4.14 32.26
C PRO A 288 2.89 -2.66 31.93
N VAL A 289 1.71 -2.02 32.04
CA VAL A 289 1.55 -0.58 31.82
C VAL A 289 2.54 0.09 32.75
N ALA A 290 3.61 0.67 32.20
CA ALA A 290 4.45 1.53 33.00
C ALA A 290 3.53 2.61 33.57
N PRO A 291 3.54 2.87 34.89
CA PRO A 291 2.69 3.92 35.45
C PRO A 291 2.91 5.17 34.62
N PRO A 292 1.84 5.90 34.25
CA PRO A 292 1.96 7.05 33.38
C PRO A 292 3.08 7.90 33.92
N LYS A 293 4.17 8.04 33.15
CA LYS A 293 5.19 9.04 33.48
C LYS A 293 4.39 10.32 33.62
N LYS A 294 4.36 10.90 34.82
CA LYS A 294 3.75 12.20 35.06
C LYS A 294 4.15 13.03 33.87
N VAL A 295 3.17 13.43 33.07
CA VAL A 295 3.39 14.41 32.03
C VAL A 295 3.83 15.63 32.82
N LEU A 296 5.15 15.82 32.93
CA LEU A 296 5.66 17.12 33.30
C LEU A 296 5.00 18.04 32.28
N PRO A 297 4.27 19.08 32.74
CA PRO A 297 3.59 19.99 31.84
C PRO A 297 4.60 20.34 30.75
N MET A 298 4.20 20.17 29.48
CA MET A 298 5.07 20.55 28.38
C MET A 298 5.52 21.97 28.67
N ASP A 299 6.81 22.13 28.98
CA ASP A 299 7.43 23.44 28.93
C ASP A 299 7.13 23.93 27.53
N ARG A 300 6.29 24.97 27.48
CA ARG A 300 6.02 25.69 26.24
C ARG A 300 7.38 25.94 25.60
N PRO A 301 7.53 25.81 24.28
CA PRO A 301 8.78 26.18 23.64
C PRO A 301 9.15 27.57 24.14
N SER A 302 10.29 27.67 24.82
CA SER A 302 10.91 28.91 25.23
C SER A 302 11.44 29.59 23.97
N GLY A 303 10.51 30.03 23.12
CA GLY A 303 10.74 31.14 22.21
C GLY A 303 10.78 32.43 23.04
N PRO A 304 11.54 33.43 22.60
CA PRO A 304 11.86 34.61 23.42
C PRO A 304 10.58 35.34 23.81
N ARG A 305 10.19 35.22 25.08
CA ARG A 305 9.17 36.04 25.74
C ARG A 305 9.82 36.94 26.79
N HIS A 306 10.71 37.79 26.33
CA HIS A 306 11.04 39.11 26.88
C HIS A 306 11.42 39.88 25.60
N HIS A 307 10.69 40.88 25.11
CA HIS A 307 10.24 42.11 25.75
C HIS A 307 9.07 42.65 24.92
N LEU A 308 7.82 42.59 25.39
CA LEU A 308 6.70 43.30 24.74
C LEU A 308 5.61 43.69 25.76
N ARG A 309 6.02 43.91 27.01
CA ARG A 309 5.13 44.42 28.06
C ARG A 309 5.73 45.53 28.93
N SER A 310 6.80 46.16 28.46
CA SER A 310 7.37 47.38 29.09
C SER A 310 7.48 48.58 28.13
N GLU A 311 7.13 48.45 26.85
CA GLU A 311 7.17 49.56 25.88
C GLU A 311 5.84 50.31 25.72
N MET A 312 4.89 50.11 26.65
CA MET A 312 3.66 50.90 26.71
C MET A 312 3.65 51.90 27.89
N ALA A 313 4.82 52.19 28.46
CA ALA A 313 4.98 53.16 29.54
C ALA A 313 5.79 54.40 29.13
N ASP A 314 6.12 54.55 27.83
CA ASP A 314 6.77 55.75 27.29
C ASP A 314 5.74 56.61 26.51
N PRO A 315 5.31 57.76 27.07
CA PRO A 315 4.33 58.65 26.44
C PRO A 315 4.75 59.13 25.04
N ASP A 316 6.06 59.27 24.78
CA ASP A 316 6.57 59.81 23.51
C ASP A 316 6.48 58.79 22.37
N LEU A 317 6.54 57.48 22.69
CA LEU A 317 6.42 56.42 21.70
C LEU A 317 4.96 56.22 21.25
N ALA A 318 4.01 56.39 22.18
CA ALA A 318 2.58 56.32 21.89
C ALA A 318 2.12 57.47 20.96
N GLU A 319 2.63 58.69 21.17
CA GLU A 319 2.32 59.85 20.34
C GLU A 319 2.89 59.68 18.91
N LYS A 320 4.12 59.17 18.77
CA LYS A 320 4.75 58.87 17.47
C LYS A 320 3.99 57.80 16.67
N LEU A 321 3.50 56.75 17.33
CA LEU A 321 2.71 55.70 16.69
C LEU A 321 1.31 56.20 16.27
N LYS A 322 0.74 57.16 17.00
CA LYS A 322 -0.54 57.79 16.66
C LYS A 322 -0.41 58.70 15.43
N GLN A 323 0.68 59.48 15.34
CA GLN A 323 1.01 60.33 14.19
C GLN A 323 1.31 59.50 12.91
N GLN A 324 2.02 58.37 13.04
CA GLN A 324 2.22 57.44 11.91
C GLN A 324 0.94 56.79 11.40
N ARG A 325 -0.01 56.49 12.29
CA ARG A 325 -1.32 55.94 11.91
C ARG A 325 -2.23 56.98 11.25
N LEU A 326 -2.11 58.26 11.62
CA LEU A 326 -2.82 59.35 10.93
C LEU A 326 -2.29 59.54 9.50
N LYS A 327 -0.96 59.60 9.32
CA LYS A 327 -0.36 59.72 7.98
C LYS A 327 -0.74 58.59 7.03
N ARG A 328 -0.80 57.34 7.51
CA ARG A 328 -1.26 56.19 6.71
C ARG A 328 -2.74 56.21 6.33
N LYS A 329 -3.57 57.00 7.02
CA LYS A 329 -4.99 57.18 6.68
C LYS A 329 -5.24 58.30 5.69
N GLU A 330 -4.26 59.19 5.47
CA GLU A 330 -4.33 60.25 4.46
C GLU A 330 -3.73 59.80 3.11
N GLU A 331 -3.01 58.68 3.08
CA GLU A 331 -2.40 58.07 1.88
C GLU A 331 -3.25 56.93 1.26
N LEU A 332 -4.46 56.68 1.80
CA LEU A 332 -5.48 55.75 1.30
C LEU A 332 -6.76 56.52 1.00
#